data_AF-A0A0Q9NZY8-F1
#
_entry.id   AF-A0A0Q9NZY8-F1
#
_cell.length_a   1.000
_cell.length_b   1.000
_cell.length_c   1.000
_cell.angle_alpha   90.00
_cell.angle_beta   90.00
_cell.angle_gamma   90.00
#
_symmetry.space_group_name_H-M   'P 1'
#
loop_
_entity.id
_entity.type
_entity.pdbx_description
1 polymer ?
#
loop_
_entity_poly.entity_id
_entity_poly.type
_entity_poly.pdbx_seq_one_letter_code
_entity_poly.pdbx_strand_id
1 'polypeptide(L)' 'MTTANECIEIRVDSRRLLDERLNDAVQGLQRLAMLTGTHGILLTRHTAGHYTAALSDQVPYGMTRELVR' A
#
# COMPACT_ATOMS: atom_id res chain seq x y z
N MET A 1 -21.96 2.56 -5.19
CA MET A 1 -20.86 1.68 -5.63
C MET A 1 -19.73 1.87 -4.65
N THR A 2 -19.60 0.99 -3.67
CA THR A 2 -18.47 1.00 -2.74
C THR A 2 -17.30 0.38 -3.47
N THR A 3 -16.44 1.21 -4.05
CA THR A 3 -15.06 0.82 -4.35
C THR A 3 -14.53 0.25 -3.04
N ALA A 4 -14.35 -1.07 -2.98
CA ALA A 4 -13.57 -1.66 -1.91
C ALA A 4 -12.18 -1.05 -2.06
N ASN A 5 -11.88 -0.02 -1.25
CA ASN A 5 -10.53 0.48 -1.10
C ASN A 5 -9.73 -0.71 -0.61
N GLU A 6 -9.06 -1.42 -1.51
CA GLU A 6 -8.13 -2.47 -1.15
C GLU A 6 -6.96 -1.80 -0.45
N CYS A 7 -7.12 -1.64 0.86
CA CYS A 7 -6.19 -1.02 1.76
C CYS A 7 -5.74 -2.04 2.80
N ILE A 8 -4.43 -2.15 2.97
CA ILE A 8 -3.77 -2.99 3.94
C ILE A 8 -3.17 -2.07 4.98
N GLU A 9 -3.69 -2.15 6.19
CA GLU A 9 -3.10 -1.48 7.35
C GLU A 9 -1.93 -2.32 7.87
N ILE A 10 -0.78 -1.68 8.01
CA ILE A 10 0.47 -2.28 8.46
C ILE A 10 0.82 -1.67 9.80
N ARG A 11 0.74 -2.48 10.86
CA ARG A 11 1.11 -2.10 12.22
C ARG A 11 2.11 -3.09 12.76
N VAL A 12 3.27 -2.59 13.13
CA VAL A 12 4.34 -3.40 13.70
C VAL A 12 5.05 -2.63 14.80
N ASP A 13 5.45 -3.37 15.83
CA ASP A 13 6.23 -2.83 16.95
C ASP A 13 7.74 -2.92 16.70
N SER A 14 8.15 -3.57 15.61
CA SER A 14 9.56 -3.80 15.27
C SER A 14 9.88 -3.38 13.85
N ARG A 15 10.92 -2.55 13.71
CA ARG A 15 11.38 -2.03 12.42
C ARG A 15 11.81 -3.12 11.44
N ARG A 16 12.30 -4.27 11.93
CA ARG A 16 12.63 -5.43 11.08
C ARG A 16 11.40 -6.04 10.40
N LEU A 17 10.31 -6.21 11.15
CA LEU A 17 9.05 -6.73 10.62
C LEU A 17 8.36 -5.72 9.71
N LEU A 18 8.66 -4.42 9.87
CA LEU A 18 8.05 -3.37 9.08
C LEU A 18 8.34 -3.54 7.59
N ASP A 19 9.61 -3.72 7.23
CA ASP A 19 10.01 -3.84 5.83
C ASP A 19 9.42 -5.09 5.19
N GLU A 20 9.38 -6.22 5.92
CA GLU A 20 8.74 -7.46 5.47
C GLU A 20 7.24 -7.26 5.24
N ARG A 21 6.52 -6.69 6.21
CA ARG A 21 5.07 -6.45 6.10
C ARG A 21 4.73 -5.43 5.01
N LEU A 22 5.56 -4.41 4.84
CA LEU A 22 5.43 -3.44 3.76
C LEU A 22 5.60 -4.12 2.40
N ASN A 23 6.64 -4.92 2.24
CA ASN A 23 6.88 -5.63 1.00
C ASN A 23 5.73 -6.60 0.69
N ASP A 24 5.26 -7.38 1.67
CA ASP A 24 4.14 -8.31 1.50
C ASP A 24 2.85 -7.59 1.09
N ALA A 25 2.55 -6.46 1.73
CA ALA A 25 1.38 -5.65 1.42
C ALA A 25 1.47 -5.07 0.00
N VAL A 26 2.62 -4.50 -0.38
CA VAL A 26 2.85 -3.96 -1.72
C VAL A 26 2.74 -5.06 -2.77
N GLN A 27 3.34 -6.23 -2.54
CA GLN A 27 3.25 -7.37 -3.45
C GLN A 27 1.80 -7.88 -3.62
N GLY A 28 1.03 -7.91 -2.52
CA GLY A 28 -0.41 -8.23 -2.56
C GLY A 28 -1.19 -7.25 -3.43
N LEU A 29 -1.01 -5.95 -3.19
CA LEU A 29 -1.66 -4.89 -3.96
C LEU A 29 -1.16 -4.82 -5.39
N GLN A 30 0.11 -5.15 -5.68
CA GLN A 30 0.63 -5.22 -7.05
C GLN A 30 -0.08 -6.29 -7.84
N ARG A 31 -0.33 -7.48 -7.27
CA ARG A 31 -1.09 -8.53 -7.94
C ARG A 31 -2.53 -8.08 -8.26
N LEU A 32 -3.17 -7.37 -7.32
CA LEU A 32 -4.52 -6.82 -7.51
C LEU A 32 -4.54 -5.68 -8.55
N ALA A 33 -3.51 -4.82 -8.53
CA ALA A 33 -3.28 -3.79 -9.52
C ALA A 33 -3.06 -4.40 -10.90
N MET A 34 -2.36 -5.53 -11.02
CA MET A 34 -2.16 -6.23 -12.31
C MET A 34 -3.46 -6.79 -12.87
N LEU A 35 -4.37 -7.27 -12.02
CA LEU A 35 -5.69 -7.74 -12.44
C LEU A 35 -6.58 -6.60 -12.92
N THR A 36 -6.51 -5.44 -12.27
CA THR A 36 -7.33 -4.28 -12.61
C THR A 36 -6.70 -3.37 -13.68
N GLY A 37 -5.37 -3.37 -13.81
CA GLY A 37 -4.56 -2.62 -14.77
C GLY A 37 -4.69 -1.10 -14.69
N THR A 38 -5.29 -0.56 -13.64
CA THR A 38 -5.85 0.81 -13.64
C THR A 38 -5.31 1.71 -12.54
N HIS A 39 -4.88 1.14 -11.42
CA HIS A 39 -4.50 1.91 -10.23
C HIS A 39 -3.07 1.55 -9.80
N GLY A 40 -2.33 2.54 -9.31
CA GLY A 40 -1.06 2.33 -8.63
C GLY A 40 -1.24 2.13 -7.13
N ILE A 41 -0.13 2.08 -6.40
CA ILE A 41 -0.13 1.84 -4.96
C ILE A 41 0.28 3.11 -4.23
N LEU A 42 -0.55 3.55 -3.30
CA LEU A 42 -0.27 4.63 -2.37
C LEU A 42 0.05 4.06 -0.99
N LEU A 43 1.28 4.28 -0.55
CA LEU A 43 1.74 4.05 0.80
C LEU A 43 1.56 5.34 1.59
N THR A 44 0.90 5.29 2.74
CA THR A 44 0.76 6.41 3.67
C THR A 44 1.45 6.05 4.96
N ARG A 45 2.48 6.80 5.32
CA ARG A 45 3.16 6.65 6.61
C ARG A 45 2.43 7.50 7.65
N HIS A 46 1.86 6.86 8.67
CA HIS A 46 1.19 7.55 9.77
C HIS A 46 2.17 7.83 10.91
N THR A 47 2.92 6.82 11.36
CA THR A 47 3.93 6.94 12.43
C THR A 47 5.04 5.90 12.25
N ALA A 48 6.06 5.92 13.10
CA ALA A 48 7.09 4.88 13.13
C ALA A 48 6.47 3.53 13.50
N GLY A 49 6.27 2.67 12.50
CA GLY A 49 5.63 1.35 12.65
C GLY A 49 4.16 1.29 12.23
N HIS A 50 3.57 2.41 11.78
CA HIS A 50 2.19 2.45 11.27
C HIS A 50 2.13 3.02 9.86
N TYR A 51 1.73 2.17 8.93
CA TYR A 51 1.60 2.49 7.51
C TYR A 51 0.29 1.95 6.98
N THR A 52 -0.19 2.56 5.91
CA THR A 52 -1.33 2.08 5.15
C THR A 52 -0.93 1.98 3.70
N ALA A 53 -1.04 0.80 3.09
CA ALA A 53 -0.85 0.61 1.66
C ALA A 53 -2.22 0.46 1.00
N ALA A 54 -2.53 1.20 -0.05
CA ALA A 54 -3.81 1.08 -0.74
C ALA A 54 -3.68 1.27 -2.25
N LEU A 55 -4.57 0.66 -3.02
CA LEU A 55 -4.72 1.04 -4.43
C LEU A 55 -5.30 2.45 -4.52
N SER A 56 -4.71 3.30 -5.35
CA SER A 56 -5.11 4.69 -5.51
C SER A 56 -5.10 5.10 -6.97
N ASP A 57 -6.14 5.83 -7.37
CA ASP A 57 -6.24 6.52 -8.66
C ASP A 57 -5.29 7.73 -8.78
N GLN A 58 -4.81 8.25 -7.64
CA GLN A 58 -3.81 9.31 -7.58
C GLN A 58 -2.40 8.81 -7.92
N VAL A 59 -2.24 7.49 -8.06
CA VAL A 59 -0.98 6.84 -8.41
C VAL A 59 -1.19 6.12 -9.74
N PRO A 60 -0.41 6.44 -10.79
CA PRO A 60 -0.49 5.72 -12.04
C PRO A 60 -0.19 4.23 -11.85
N TYR A 61 -0.86 3.37 -12.61
CA TYR A 61 -0.56 1.94 -12.65
C TYR A 61 0.93 1.68 -12.92
N GLY A 62 1.51 0.71 -12.20
CA GLY A 62 2.94 0.41 -12.23
C GLY A 62 3.80 1.31 -11.34
N MET A 63 3.21 2.32 -10.70
CA MET A 63 3.92 3.20 -9.78
C MET A 63 3.51 2.92 -8.33
N THR A 64 4.47 3.06 -7.41
CA THR A 64 4.22 3.09 -5.97
C THR A 64 4.67 4.44 -5.44
N ARG A 65 3.80 5.16 -4.72
CA ARG A 65 4.13 6.44 -4.10
C ARG A 65 4.03 6.30 -2.59
N GLU A 66 5.04 6.82 -1.89
CA GLU A 66 4.96 7.01 -0.44
C GLU A 66 4.57 8.45 -0.11
N LEU A 67 3.55 8.61 0.71
CA LEU A 67 3.14 9.85 1.34
C LEU A 67 3.64 9.80 2.79
N VAL A 68 4.67 10.59 3.07
CA VAL A 68 5.16 10.85 4.42
C VAL A 68 4.47 12.10 4.93
N ARG A 69 3.79 11.99 6.07
CA ARG A 69 3.12 13.11 6.73
C ARG A 69 3.89 13.60 7.94
#